data_AF-A0A7Y4RFS4-F1
#
_entry.id   AF-A0A7Y4RFS4-F1
#
_cell.length_a   1.000
_cell.length_b   1.000
_cell.length_c   1.000
_cell.angle_alpha   90.00
_cell.angle_beta   90.00
_cell.angle_gamma   90.00
#
_symmetry.space_group_name_H-M   'P 1'
#
loop_
_entity.id
_entity.type
_entity.pdbx_description
1 polymer ?
#
loop_
_entity_poly.entity_id
_entity_poly.type
_entity_poly.pdbx_seq_one_letter_code
_entity_poly.pdbx_strand_id
1 'polypeptide(L)'
;MFNTIEEYLDALKTEMKDADPALVQDAQADAREHLSTALVVARESNPDTSEPNALKKIIEEYGSPEETASAYKEVERRTSPLLKQAVKPRSALGRFFGVYTDPRAWGGLFYMFIAFITGVFYFTWAITGVSVSVSFLIFIFGFPFALLFLLSVRGLALLEGRLVEALLGVRMPRRPLFSHQGMKWFDRLKALLTDKATWLMLVYMIIQFVLGVVYFVSIVTVLSFSLSFIAIPVLQEWFGQGAIYNNGLRFFFPVWSYPLLVLGGILLWTTFMNIARGVGQLHGKMAKWLLVSEQD
;
A
#
# COMPACT_ATOMS: atom_id res chain seq x y z
N MET A 1 14.46 33.31 6.23
CA MET A 1 15.87 32.87 6.35
C MET A 1 15.88 31.77 7.38
N PHE A 2 16.30 30.56 7.03
CA PHE A 2 16.17 29.37 7.89
C PHE A 2 17.46 29.17 8.69
N ASN A 3 17.34 29.07 10.01
CA ASN A 3 18.48 28.88 10.90
C ASN A 3 18.66 27.41 11.32
N THR A 4 17.61 26.59 11.12
CA THR A 4 17.62 25.15 11.39
C THR A 4 17.06 24.37 10.19
N ILE A 5 17.38 23.07 10.11
CA ILE A 5 16.86 22.18 9.06
C ILE A 5 15.33 22.05 9.23
N GLU A 6 14.85 22.01 10.47
CA GLU A 6 13.45 21.88 10.83
C GLU A 6 12.63 23.07 10.32
N GLU A 7 13.12 24.30 10.49
CA GLU A 7 12.48 25.50 9.93
C GLU A 7 12.37 25.44 8.39
N TYR A 8 13.39 24.90 7.71
CA TYR A 8 13.35 24.70 6.25
C TYR A 8 12.30 23.65 5.86
N LEU A 9 12.23 22.54 6.59
CA LEU A 9 11.31 21.44 6.30
C LEU A 9 9.84 21.81 6.57
N ASP A 10 9.57 22.66 7.57
CA ASP A 10 8.24 23.19 7.84
C ASP A 10 7.78 24.17 6.75
N ALA A 11 8.71 25.00 6.24
CA ALA A 11 8.43 25.84 5.08
C ALA A 11 8.17 25.01 3.82
N LEU A 12 8.99 23.98 3.56
CA LEU A 12 8.78 23.05 2.45
C LEU A 12 7.43 22.33 2.56
N LYS A 13 7.04 21.88 3.76
CA LYS A 13 5.72 21.29 4.03
C LYS A 13 4.60 22.26 3.69
N THR A 14 4.77 23.53 4.05
CA THR A 14 3.79 24.59 3.81
C THR A 14 3.58 24.85 2.32
N GLU A 15 4.68 24.91 1.55
CA GLU A 15 4.61 25.07 0.09
C GLU A 15 4.00 23.85 -0.62
N MET A 16 4.06 22.68 0.01
CA MET A 16 3.53 21.43 -0.55
C MET A 16 2.16 21.01 0.00
N LYS A 17 1.41 21.90 0.69
CA LYS A 17 0.09 21.60 1.27
C LYS A 17 -0.94 21.05 0.26
N ASP A 18 -0.87 21.48 -1.00
CA ASP A 18 -1.77 21.03 -2.06
C ASP A 18 -1.30 19.76 -2.79
N ALA A 19 -0.12 19.22 -2.41
CA ALA A 19 0.46 18.04 -3.04
C ALA A 19 -0.04 16.74 -2.40
N ASP A 20 0.21 15.62 -3.08
CA ASP A 20 -0.09 14.29 -2.54
C ASP A 20 0.73 14.04 -1.23
N PRO A 21 0.11 13.59 -0.13
CA PRO A 21 0.82 13.33 1.13
C PRO A 21 2.05 12.44 1.00
N ALA A 22 2.04 11.47 0.08
CA ALA A 22 3.20 10.62 -0.19
C ALA A 22 4.36 11.39 -0.83
N LEU A 23 4.04 12.36 -1.71
CA LEU A 23 5.05 13.24 -2.32
C LEU A 23 5.65 14.18 -1.29
N VAL A 24 4.82 14.73 -0.39
CA VAL A 24 5.29 15.57 0.72
C VAL A 24 6.28 14.78 1.59
N GLN A 25 5.92 13.55 1.96
CA GLN A 25 6.77 12.68 2.76
C GLN A 25 8.11 12.38 2.07
N ASP A 26 8.09 12.02 0.78
CA ASP A 26 9.31 11.74 0.00
C ASP A 26 10.20 12.99 -0.09
N ALA A 27 9.62 14.16 -0.39
CA ALA A 27 10.37 15.41 -0.50
C ALA A 27 11.00 15.84 0.84
N GLN A 28 10.27 15.70 1.95
CA GLN A 28 10.81 15.99 3.28
C GLN A 28 11.93 15.02 3.70
N ALA A 29 11.79 13.73 3.36
CA ALA A 29 12.82 12.74 3.67
C ALA A 29 14.11 13.03 2.90
N ASP A 30 14.00 13.32 1.60
CA ASP A 30 15.12 13.64 0.72
C ASP A 30 15.84 14.92 1.15
N ALA A 31 15.06 15.99 1.40
CA ALA A 31 15.61 17.27 1.83
C ALA A 31 16.34 17.13 3.18
N ARG A 32 15.75 16.43 4.15
CA ARG A 32 16.39 16.20 5.45
C ARG A 32 17.69 15.41 5.30
N GLU A 33 17.68 14.32 4.53
CA GLU A 33 18.86 13.47 4.32
C GLU A 33 19.99 14.27 3.65
N HIS A 34 19.67 15.03 2.61
CA HIS A 34 20.65 15.86 1.90
C HIS A 34 21.22 16.97 2.79
N LEU A 35 20.36 17.76 3.44
CA LEU A 35 20.77 18.88 4.29
C LEU A 35 21.60 18.40 5.49
N SER A 36 21.19 17.30 6.13
CA SER A 36 21.93 16.73 7.27
C SER A 36 23.30 16.20 6.85
N THR A 37 23.40 15.49 5.73
CA THR A 37 24.67 14.96 5.21
C THR A 37 25.60 16.08 4.79
N ALA A 38 25.09 17.08 4.06
CA ALA A 38 25.87 18.24 3.64
C ALA A 38 26.39 19.03 4.84
N LEU A 39 25.61 19.15 5.92
CA LEU A 39 26.02 19.84 7.14
C LEU A 39 27.13 19.09 7.89
N VAL A 40 27.06 17.75 7.93
CA VAL A 40 28.15 16.92 8.48
C VAL A 40 29.44 17.13 7.70
N VAL A 41 29.38 17.05 6.36
CA VAL A 41 30.55 17.25 5.47
C VAL A 41 31.13 18.66 5.60
N ALA A 42 30.28 19.68 5.67
CA ALA A 42 30.70 21.06 5.85
C ALA A 42 31.44 21.27 7.19
N ARG A 43 30.99 20.58 8.25
CA ARG A 43 31.59 20.63 9.58
C ARG A 43 32.94 19.90 9.64
N GLU A 44 33.08 18.78 8.94
CA GLU A 44 34.38 18.09 8.79
C GLU A 44 35.39 18.95 8.03
N SER A 45 34.92 19.69 7.02
CA SER A 45 35.78 20.53 6.19
C SER A 45 36.19 21.84 6.86
N ASN A 46 35.33 22.45 7.68
CA ASN A 46 35.62 23.71 8.40
C ASN A 46 35.03 23.73 9.83
N PRO A 47 35.78 23.24 10.83
CA PRO A 47 35.30 23.11 12.22
C PRO A 47 34.86 24.40 12.92
N ASP A 48 35.38 25.57 12.49
CA ASP A 48 35.11 26.88 13.11
C ASP A 48 33.87 27.60 12.54
N THR A 49 33.18 27.01 11.56
CA THR A 49 32.01 27.66 10.93
C THR A 49 30.77 27.49 11.81
N SER A 50 30.09 28.60 12.12
CA SER A 50 28.80 28.57 12.83
C SER A 50 27.73 27.81 12.03
N GLU A 51 27.03 26.87 12.65
CA GLU A 51 25.99 26.00 12.03
C GLU A 51 24.99 26.75 11.13
N PRO A 52 24.41 27.90 11.53
CA PRO A 52 23.46 28.63 10.70
C PRO A 52 24.07 29.19 9.41
N ASN A 53 25.36 29.54 9.42
CA ASN A 53 26.03 30.07 8.24
C ASN A 53 26.41 28.97 7.25
N ALA A 54 26.83 27.81 7.74
CA ALA A 54 27.04 26.63 6.89
C ALA A 54 25.72 26.18 6.25
N LEU A 55 24.63 26.15 7.02
CA LEU A 55 23.30 25.77 6.53
C LEU A 55 22.79 26.73 5.44
N LYS A 56 22.98 28.05 5.59
CA LYS A 56 22.60 29.03 4.57
C LYS A 56 23.24 28.73 3.22
N LYS A 57 24.55 28.46 3.21
CA LYS A 57 25.29 28.15 1.99
C LYS A 57 24.79 26.84 1.34
N ILE A 58 24.46 25.84 2.16
CA ILE A 58 23.90 24.57 1.69
C ILE A 58 22.50 24.79 1.09
N ILE A 59 21.66 25.62 1.71
CA ILE A 59 20.32 25.95 1.19
C ILE A 59 20.42 26.72 -0.13
N GLU A 60 21.37 27.63 -0.27
CA GLU A 60 21.62 28.33 -1.54
C GLU A 60 22.00 27.35 -2.68
N GLU A 61 22.72 26.27 -2.37
CA GLU A 61 23.09 25.24 -3.34
C GLU A 61 21.96 24.24 -3.61
N TYR A 62 21.18 23.89 -2.59
CA TYR A 62 20.08 22.92 -2.69
C TYR A 62 18.81 23.52 -3.33
N GLY A 63 18.57 24.81 -3.12
CA GLY A 63 17.40 25.55 -3.58
C GLY A 63 16.49 26.01 -2.44
N SER A 64 15.69 27.03 -2.71
CA SER A 64 14.69 27.51 -1.76
C SER A 64 13.53 26.49 -1.60
N PRO A 65 12.79 26.52 -0.48
CA PRO A 65 11.65 25.60 -0.28
C PRO A 65 10.62 25.66 -1.41
N GLU A 66 10.39 26.85 -1.99
CA GLU A 66 9.47 27.05 -3.11
C GLU A 66 9.99 26.39 -4.40
N GLU A 67 11.26 26.60 -4.73
CA GLU A 67 11.91 25.96 -5.88
C GLU A 67 11.93 24.44 -5.74
N THR A 68 12.32 23.92 -4.58
CA THR A 68 12.29 22.48 -4.29
C THR A 68 10.87 21.93 -4.41
N ALA A 69 9.87 22.58 -3.80
CA ALA A 69 8.47 22.16 -3.89
C ALA A 69 7.97 22.13 -5.34
N SER A 70 8.30 23.15 -6.13
CA SER A 70 7.92 23.24 -7.55
C SER A 70 8.59 22.14 -8.38
N ALA A 71 9.86 21.82 -8.12
CA ALA A 71 10.59 20.75 -8.79
C ALA A 71 9.95 19.38 -8.51
N TYR A 72 9.61 19.08 -7.26
CA TYR A 72 8.93 17.83 -6.91
C TYR A 72 7.53 17.75 -7.53
N LYS A 73 6.74 18.83 -7.52
CA LYS A 73 5.42 18.90 -8.18
C LYS A 73 5.53 18.69 -9.70
N GLU A 74 6.54 19.28 -10.33
CA GLU A 74 6.80 19.13 -11.76
C GLU A 74 7.18 17.70 -12.14
N VAL A 75 8.11 17.10 -11.39
CA VAL A 75 8.50 15.70 -11.56
C VAL A 75 7.27 14.81 -11.37
N GLU A 76 6.48 15.00 -10.32
CA GLU A 76 5.26 14.21 -10.10
C GLU A 76 4.26 14.40 -11.25
N ARG A 77 4.11 15.61 -11.83
CA ARG A 77 3.23 15.83 -12.98
C ARG A 77 3.68 15.06 -14.22
N ARG A 78 4.99 14.98 -14.47
CA ARG A 78 5.58 14.24 -15.61
C ARG A 78 5.58 12.73 -15.38
N THR A 79 5.74 12.29 -14.15
CA THR A 79 5.87 10.88 -13.78
C THR A 79 4.54 10.25 -13.33
N SER A 80 3.50 11.07 -13.09
CA SER A 80 2.18 10.59 -12.67
C SER A 80 1.69 9.55 -13.68
N PRO A 81 1.33 8.34 -13.23
CA PRO A 81 1.14 7.23 -14.14
C PRO A 81 0.00 7.52 -15.13
N LEU A 82 0.29 7.25 -16.40
CA LEU A 82 -0.64 7.23 -17.56
C LEU A 82 -1.96 6.49 -17.26
N LEU A 83 -2.01 5.67 -16.21
CA LEU A 83 -3.20 5.05 -15.65
C LEU A 83 -4.33 6.03 -15.32
N LYS A 84 -4.08 7.34 -15.12
CA LYS A 84 -5.16 8.33 -14.86
C LYS A 84 -6.07 8.59 -16.06
N GLN A 85 -5.63 8.35 -17.29
CA GLN A 85 -6.49 8.51 -18.48
C GLN A 85 -7.35 7.27 -18.72
N ALA A 86 -8.36 7.06 -17.87
CA ALA A 86 -9.45 6.16 -18.22
C ALA A 86 -10.32 6.83 -19.31
N VAL A 87 -10.42 6.21 -20.49
CA VAL A 87 -11.39 6.61 -21.52
C VAL A 87 -12.78 6.60 -20.89
N LYS A 88 -13.42 7.77 -20.75
CA LYS A 88 -14.75 7.86 -20.14
C LYS A 88 -15.75 7.08 -21.00
N PRO A 89 -16.38 6.00 -20.48
CA PRO A 89 -17.34 5.24 -21.26
C PRO A 89 -18.59 6.08 -21.51
N ARG A 90 -19.07 6.09 -22.76
CA ARG A 90 -20.22 6.89 -23.21
C ARG A 90 -21.59 6.32 -22.78
N SER A 91 -21.66 5.09 -22.26
CA SER A 91 -22.90 4.39 -21.86
C SER A 91 -22.74 3.60 -20.56
N ALA A 92 -23.86 3.37 -19.83
CA ALA A 92 -23.91 2.60 -18.58
C ALA A 92 -23.51 1.13 -18.77
N LEU A 93 -23.97 0.49 -19.85
CA LEU A 93 -23.56 -0.89 -20.21
C LEU A 93 -22.07 -0.94 -20.59
N GLY A 94 -21.58 0.07 -21.31
CA GLY A 94 -20.15 0.20 -21.62
C GLY A 94 -19.28 0.39 -20.38
N ARG A 95 -19.81 1.02 -19.32
CA ARG A 95 -19.12 1.15 -18.03
C ARG A 95 -19.10 -0.16 -17.25
N PHE A 96 -20.20 -0.93 -17.31
CA PHE A 96 -20.35 -2.20 -16.61
C PHE A 96 -19.45 -3.30 -17.20
N PHE A 97 -19.44 -3.46 -18.53
CA PHE A 97 -18.57 -4.41 -19.24
C PHE A 97 -17.16 -3.88 -19.51
N GLY A 98 -16.94 -2.56 -19.46
CA GLY A 98 -15.62 -1.94 -19.61
C GLY A 98 -14.60 -2.36 -18.55
N VAL A 99 -15.05 -3.06 -17.49
CA VAL A 99 -14.21 -3.65 -16.45
C VAL A 99 -13.20 -4.65 -17.01
N TYR A 100 -13.53 -5.38 -18.08
CA TYR A 100 -12.62 -6.37 -18.68
C TYR A 100 -11.44 -5.70 -19.40
N THR A 101 -11.63 -4.48 -19.88
CA THR A 101 -10.60 -3.66 -20.54
C THR A 101 -9.87 -2.73 -19.58
N ASP A 102 -10.31 -2.61 -18.32
CA ASP A 102 -9.74 -1.72 -17.32
C ASP A 102 -8.63 -2.44 -16.53
N PRO A 103 -7.34 -2.06 -16.71
CA PRO A 103 -6.24 -2.70 -15.98
C PRO A 103 -6.39 -2.61 -14.46
N ARG A 104 -7.11 -1.59 -13.95
CA ARG A 104 -7.32 -1.39 -12.51
C ARG A 104 -8.24 -2.44 -11.89
N ALA A 105 -9.19 -2.97 -12.68
CA ALA A 105 -10.08 -4.01 -12.19
C ALA A 105 -9.33 -5.33 -12.01
N TRP A 106 -8.49 -5.68 -13.00
CA TRP A 106 -7.59 -6.83 -12.93
C TRP A 106 -6.53 -6.67 -11.83
N GLY A 107 -5.95 -5.47 -11.70
CA GLY A 107 -5.03 -5.15 -10.61
C GLY A 107 -5.67 -5.31 -9.23
N GLY A 108 -6.92 -4.84 -9.05
CA GLY A 108 -7.69 -5.04 -7.83
C GLY A 108 -7.98 -6.51 -7.53
N LEU A 109 -8.41 -7.29 -8.52
CA LEU A 109 -8.65 -8.74 -8.35
C LEU A 109 -7.36 -9.49 -7.98
N PHE A 110 -6.26 -9.20 -8.68
CA PHE A 110 -4.97 -9.83 -8.42
C PHE A 110 -4.43 -9.44 -7.04
N TYR A 111 -4.59 -8.18 -6.66
CA TYR A 111 -4.28 -7.70 -5.32
C TYR A 111 -5.09 -8.45 -4.26
N MET A 112 -6.40 -8.68 -4.45
CA MET A 112 -7.23 -9.43 -3.50
C MET A 112 -6.73 -10.86 -3.26
N PHE A 113 -6.17 -11.53 -4.28
CA PHE A 113 -5.50 -12.84 -4.10
C PHE A 113 -4.18 -12.72 -3.33
N ILE A 114 -3.33 -11.76 -3.70
CA ILE A 114 -2.05 -11.51 -3.03
C ILE A 114 -2.26 -11.08 -1.58
N ALA A 115 -3.29 -10.29 -1.29
CA ALA A 115 -3.65 -9.79 0.03
C ALA A 115 -3.92 -10.93 1.03
N PHE A 116 -4.43 -12.06 0.57
CA PHE A 116 -4.57 -13.25 1.41
C PHE A 116 -3.22 -13.84 1.80
N ILE A 117 -2.34 -14.07 0.81
CA ILE A 117 -1.00 -14.67 1.04
C ILE A 117 -0.16 -13.74 1.92
N THR A 118 -0.11 -12.45 1.57
CA THR A 118 0.61 -11.42 2.33
C THR A 118 -0.02 -11.20 3.69
N GLY A 119 -1.34 -11.20 3.82
CA GLY A 119 -2.04 -11.08 5.10
C GLY A 119 -1.70 -12.21 6.08
N VAL A 120 -1.70 -13.47 5.64
CA VAL A 120 -1.28 -14.62 6.46
C VAL A 120 0.18 -14.47 6.90
N PHE A 121 1.07 -14.11 5.96
CA PHE A 121 2.48 -13.91 6.24
C PHE A 121 2.71 -12.77 7.24
N TYR A 122 2.07 -11.62 7.04
CA TYR A 122 2.19 -10.44 7.91
C TYR A 122 1.64 -10.70 9.30
N PHE A 123 0.47 -11.31 9.41
CA PHE A 123 -0.10 -11.65 10.72
C PHE A 123 0.81 -12.61 11.49
N THR A 124 1.28 -13.67 10.84
CA THR A 124 2.21 -14.63 11.46
C THR A 124 3.48 -13.92 11.92
N TRP A 125 4.08 -13.11 11.04
CA TRP A 125 5.29 -12.35 11.36
C TRP A 125 5.08 -11.37 12.52
N ALA A 126 3.98 -10.64 12.54
CA ALA A 126 3.66 -9.68 13.59
C ALA A 126 3.47 -10.36 14.95
N ILE A 127 2.64 -11.41 15.01
CA ILE A 127 2.35 -12.13 16.26
C ILE A 127 3.59 -12.86 16.77
N THR A 128 4.30 -13.59 15.91
CA THR A 128 5.52 -14.30 16.30
C THR A 128 6.62 -13.32 16.69
N GLY A 129 6.84 -12.26 15.90
CA GLY A 129 7.88 -11.28 16.17
C GLY A 129 7.66 -10.50 17.46
N VAL A 130 6.42 -10.07 17.75
CA VAL A 130 6.08 -9.44 19.04
C VAL A 130 6.28 -10.43 20.18
N SER A 131 5.77 -11.65 20.06
CA SER A 131 5.85 -12.67 21.12
C SER A 131 7.30 -13.05 21.45
N VAL A 132 8.12 -13.28 20.41
CA VAL A 132 9.54 -13.60 20.56
C VAL A 132 10.30 -12.40 21.10
N SER A 133 10.04 -11.19 20.61
CA SER A 133 10.68 -9.97 21.11
C SER A 133 10.43 -9.81 22.61
N VAL A 134 9.17 -9.91 23.06
CA VAL A 134 8.82 -9.79 24.49
C VAL A 134 9.46 -10.90 25.32
N SER A 135 9.46 -12.13 24.83
CA SER A 135 10.06 -13.28 25.54
C SER A 135 11.57 -13.12 25.67
N PHE A 136 12.23 -12.63 24.63
CA PHE A 136 13.67 -12.45 24.61
C PHE A 136 14.14 -11.21 25.39
N LEU A 137 13.26 -10.29 25.78
CA LEU A 137 13.64 -9.10 26.59
C LEU A 137 14.32 -9.45 27.92
N ILE A 138 14.02 -10.64 28.47
CA ILE A 138 14.67 -11.15 29.69
C ILE A 138 16.14 -11.50 29.42
N PHE A 139 16.48 -11.82 28.17
CA PHE A 139 17.82 -12.19 27.74
C PHE A 139 18.58 -10.99 27.14
N ILE A 140 19.91 -11.04 27.20
CA ILE A 140 20.81 -10.03 26.61
C ILE A 140 20.54 -9.86 25.09
N PHE A 141 20.09 -10.93 24.41
CA PHE A 141 19.80 -10.92 22.97
C PHE A 141 18.43 -10.35 22.59
N GLY A 142 17.55 -10.06 23.54
CA GLY A 142 16.22 -9.52 23.24
C GLY A 142 16.25 -8.16 22.58
N PHE A 143 17.20 -7.32 23.00
CA PHE A 143 17.33 -5.98 22.46
C PHE A 143 17.71 -5.99 20.96
N PRO A 144 18.79 -6.68 20.52
CA PRO A 144 19.09 -6.84 19.10
C PRO A 144 17.94 -7.46 18.30
N PHE A 145 17.26 -8.48 18.85
CA PHE A 145 16.16 -9.15 18.18
C PHE A 145 14.97 -8.21 17.95
N ALA A 146 14.57 -7.46 18.99
CA ALA A 146 13.48 -6.48 18.89
C ALA A 146 13.80 -5.41 17.84
N LEU A 147 15.05 -4.95 17.77
CA LEU A 147 15.43 -3.96 16.74
C LEU A 147 15.31 -4.55 15.33
N LEU A 148 15.84 -5.76 15.11
CA LEU A 148 15.72 -6.45 13.82
C LEU A 148 14.25 -6.68 13.43
N PHE A 149 13.41 -7.05 14.39
CA PHE A 149 11.98 -7.21 14.18
C PHE A 149 11.33 -5.89 13.75
N LEU A 150 11.52 -4.78 14.47
CA LEU A 150 10.91 -3.50 14.09
C LEU A 150 11.43 -2.98 12.74
N LEU A 151 12.72 -3.19 12.44
CA LEU A 151 13.28 -2.88 11.13
C LEU A 151 12.64 -3.74 10.02
N SER A 152 12.40 -5.02 10.28
CA SER A 152 11.71 -5.90 9.34
C SER A 152 10.26 -5.45 9.08
N VAL A 153 9.53 -4.97 10.10
CA VAL A 153 8.17 -4.43 9.95
C VAL A 153 8.16 -3.24 8.98
N ARG A 154 9.13 -2.33 9.10
CA ARG A 154 9.29 -1.21 8.16
C ARG A 154 9.60 -1.69 6.74
N GLY A 155 10.45 -2.71 6.59
CA GLY A 155 10.74 -3.32 5.29
C GLY A 155 9.50 -3.94 4.64
N LEU A 156 8.67 -4.63 5.42
CA LEU A 156 7.42 -5.22 4.94
C LEU A 156 6.37 -4.17 4.57
N ALA A 157 6.30 -3.07 5.32
CA ALA A 157 5.44 -1.93 4.98
C ALA A 157 5.83 -1.27 3.65
N LEU A 158 7.14 -1.17 3.34
CA LEU A 158 7.60 -0.69 2.03
C LEU A 158 7.25 -1.66 0.90
N LEU A 159 7.39 -2.97 1.13
CA LEU A 159 7.00 -4.00 0.16
C LEU A 159 5.50 -3.90 -0.15
N GLU A 160 4.67 -3.76 0.89
CA GLU A 160 3.23 -3.58 0.74
C GLU A 160 2.89 -2.28 0.01
N GLY A 161 3.54 -1.18 0.38
CA GLY A 161 3.39 0.10 -0.32
C GLY A 161 3.68 -0.02 -1.82
N ARG A 162 4.70 -0.80 -2.21
CA ARG A 162 5.01 -1.09 -3.62
C ARG A 162 3.97 -1.99 -4.28
N LEU A 163 3.44 -3.00 -3.60
CA LEU A 163 2.35 -3.83 -4.13
C LEU A 163 1.10 -3.00 -4.40
N VAL A 164 0.74 -2.12 -3.47
CA VAL A 164 -0.39 -1.21 -3.61
C VAL A 164 -0.14 -0.18 -4.73
N GLU A 165 1.06 0.40 -4.82
CA GLU A 165 1.42 1.34 -5.90
C GLU A 165 1.36 0.64 -7.28
N ALA A 166 1.91 -0.58 -7.39
CA ALA A 166 1.98 -1.32 -8.65
C ALA A 166 0.63 -1.86 -9.12
N LEU A 167 -0.19 -2.40 -8.21
CA LEU A 167 -1.43 -3.09 -8.56
C LEU A 167 -2.67 -2.19 -8.49
N LEU A 168 -2.68 -1.21 -7.57
CA LEU A 168 -3.83 -0.35 -7.33
C LEU A 168 -3.61 1.07 -7.87
N GLY A 169 -2.38 1.43 -8.24
CA GLY A 169 -2.03 2.73 -8.80
C GLY A 169 -2.16 3.89 -7.80
N VAL A 170 -2.19 3.58 -6.51
CA VAL A 170 -2.22 4.60 -5.44
C VAL A 170 -0.79 4.97 -5.09
N ARG A 171 -0.47 6.26 -5.18
CA ARG A 171 0.85 6.80 -4.84
C ARG A 171 1.16 6.49 -3.37
N MET A 172 2.26 5.79 -3.13
CA MET A 172 2.80 5.50 -1.80
C MET A 172 4.17 6.16 -1.62
N PRO A 173 4.56 6.51 -0.38
CA PRO A 173 5.91 6.99 -0.09
C PRO A 173 6.91 5.89 -0.41
N ARG A 174 8.02 6.28 -1.04
CA ARG A 174 9.06 5.34 -1.45
C ARG A 174 10.19 5.25 -0.43
N ARG A 175 10.28 6.22 0.49
CA ARG A 175 11.34 6.27 1.49
C ARG A 175 10.81 6.06 2.92
N PRO A 176 11.48 5.21 3.72
CA PRO A 176 11.16 5.10 5.14
C PRO A 176 11.50 6.42 5.84
N LEU A 177 10.60 6.84 6.73
CA LEU A 177 10.85 7.97 7.60
C LEU A 177 11.92 7.58 8.63
N PHE A 178 13.05 8.27 8.56
CA PHE A 178 14.16 8.25 9.50
C PHE A 178 15.12 7.05 9.43
N SER A 179 16.31 7.32 8.89
CA SER A 179 17.55 6.61 9.18
C SER A 179 18.51 7.60 9.84
N HIS A 180 18.55 7.64 11.17
CA HIS A 180 19.60 8.39 11.86
C HIS A 180 20.91 7.61 11.71
N GLN A 181 21.74 8.02 10.75
CA GLN A 181 23.12 7.55 10.65
C GLN A 181 23.86 7.98 11.94
N GLY A 182 24.42 7.02 12.68
CA GLY A 182 25.23 7.29 13.88
C GLY A 182 24.59 7.06 15.27
N MET A 183 23.29 6.76 15.39
CA MET A 183 22.69 6.44 16.70
C MET A 183 23.13 5.08 17.24
N LYS A 184 23.34 5.00 18.56
CA LYS A 184 23.56 3.73 19.27
C LYS A 184 22.33 2.82 19.10
N TRP A 185 22.55 1.51 19.12
CA TRP A 185 21.50 0.50 18.97
C TRP A 185 20.32 0.76 19.94
N PHE A 186 20.62 1.17 21.18
CA PHE A 186 19.62 1.52 22.21
C PHE A 186 18.67 2.64 21.80
N ASP A 187 19.23 3.76 21.35
CA ASP A 187 18.48 4.95 20.96
C ASP A 187 17.63 4.68 19.72
N ARG A 188 18.14 3.86 18.79
CA ARG A 188 17.38 3.40 17.63
C ARG A 188 16.15 2.59 18.02
N LEU A 189 16.26 1.63 18.94
CA LEU A 189 15.09 0.86 19.37
C LEU A 189 14.08 1.75 20.09
N LYS A 190 14.54 2.63 20.97
CA LYS A 190 13.67 3.56 21.69
C LYS A 190 12.91 4.46 20.72
N ALA A 191 13.58 4.98 19.69
CA ALA A 191 12.96 5.77 18.64
C ALA A 191 11.90 4.95 17.88
N LEU A 192 12.22 3.72 17.46
CA LEU A 192 11.29 2.86 16.73
C LEU A 192 10.06 2.43 17.56
N LEU A 193 10.25 2.19 18.87
CA LEU A 193 9.18 1.82 19.79
C LEU A 193 8.28 3.00 20.16
N THR A 194 8.81 4.22 20.19
CA THR A 194 8.04 5.44 20.48
C THR A 194 7.32 5.96 19.25
N ASP A 195 7.79 5.56 18.06
CA ASP A 195 7.21 5.97 16.78
C ASP A 195 5.82 5.38 16.55
N LYS A 196 4.81 6.25 16.48
CA LYS A 196 3.41 5.91 16.18
C LYS A 196 3.28 5.18 14.85
N ALA A 197 4.12 5.48 13.86
CA ALA A 197 4.07 4.84 12.54
C ALA A 197 4.35 3.33 12.64
N THR A 198 5.30 2.91 13.48
CA THR A 198 5.63 1.49 13.69
C THR A 198 4.43 0.71 14.24
N TRP A 199 3.68 1.31 15.17
CA TRP A 199 2.47 0.69 15.73
C TRP A 199 1.34 0.63 14.71
N LEU A 200 1.16 1.68 13.89
CA LEU A 200 0.19 1.67 12.80
C LEU A 200 0.51 0.60 11.76
N MET A 201 1.80 0.37 11.45
CA MET A 201 2.22 -0.73 10.57
C MET A 201 1.87 -2.11 11.16
N LEU A 202 2.07 -2.32 12.47
CA LEU A 202 1.68 -3.58 13.12
C LEU A 202 0.16 -3.79 13.10
N VAL A 203 -0.61 -2.74 13.37
CA VAL A 203 -2.08 -2.78 13.28
C VAL A 203 -2.51 -3.08 11.85
N TYR A 204 -1.88 -2.46 10.86
CA TYR A 204 -2.11 -2.75 9.45
C TYR A 204 -1.90 -4.24 9.13
N MET A 205 -0.81 -4.85 9.62
CA MET A 205 -0.53 -6.28 9.39
C MET A 205 -1.65 -7.20 9.90
N ILE A 206 -2.28 -6.84 11.03
CA ILE A 206 -3.42 -7.59 11.59
C ILE A 206 -4.69 -7.36 10.75
N ILE A 207 -4.97 -6.12 10.37
CA ILE A 207 -6.12 -5.77 9.52
C ILE A 207 -6.00 -6.44 8.15
N GLN A 208 -4.79 -6.49 7.59
CA GLN A 208 -4.50 -7.10 6.29
C GLN A 208 -4.87 -8.58 6.26
N PHE A 209 -4.65 -9.30 7.36
CA PHE A 209 -5.08 -10.69 7.46
C PHE A 209 -6.59 -10.84 7.38
N VAL A 210 -7.34 -10.07 8.18
CA VAL A 210 -8.81 -10.12 8.18
C VAL A 210 -9.35 -9.77 6.80
N LEU A 211 -8.84 -8.71 6.18
CA LEU A 211 -9.24 -8.29 4.84
C LEU A 211 -8.85 -9.31 3.78
N GLY A 212 -7.64 -9.86 3.84
CA GLY A 212 -7.16 -10.89 2.92
C GLY A 212 -8.05 -12.13 2.93
N VAL A 213 -8.49 -12.58 4.12
CA VAL A 213 -9.45 -13.69 4.26
C VAL A 213 -10.79 -13.33 3.62
N VAL A 214 -11.36 -12.15 3.92
CA VAL A 214 -12.63 -11.70 3.34
C VAL A 214 -12.56 -11.62 1.82
N TYR A 215 -11.46 -11.08 1.28
CA TYR A 215 -11.23 -10.96 -0.15
C TYR A 215 -11.14 -12.33 -0.83
N PHE A 216 -10.36 -13.24 -0.26
CA PHE A 216 -10.20 -14.59 -0.80
C PHE A 216 -11.51 -15.37 -0.79
N VAL A 217 -12.23 -15.38 0.34
CA VAL A 217 -13.52 -16.05 0.47
C VAL A 217 -14.53 -15.48 -0.54
N SER A 218 -14.56 -14.16 -0.70
CA SER A 218 -15.45 -13.51 -1.67
C SER A 218 -15.14 -13.92 -3.09
N ILE A 219 -13.85 -13.92 -3.50
CA ILE A 219 -13.45 -14.34 -4.84
C ILE A 219 -13.82 -15.80 -5.08
N VAL A 220 -13.43 -16.71 -4.19
CA VAL A 220 -13.68 -18.14 -4.36
C VAL A 220 -15.17 -18.42 -4.44
N THR A 221 -15.97 -17.79 -3.58
CA THR A 221 -17.42 -17.98 -3.54
C THR A 221 -18.07 -17.53 -4.84
N VAL A 222 -17.82 -16.28 -5.26
CA VAL A 222 -18.40 -15.72 -6.50
C VAL A 222 -17.91 -16.49 -7.72
N LEU A 223 -16.62 -16.82 -7.79
CA LEU A 223 -16.03 -17.58 -8.88
C LEU A 223 -16.68 -18.97 -8.98
N SER A 224 -16.81 -19.68 -7.86
CA SER A 224 -17.48 -20.98 -7.82
C SER A 224 -18.92 -20.89 -8.31
N PHE A 225 -19.72 -19.97 -7.80
CA PHE A 225 -21.12 -19.80 -8.26
C PHE A 225 -21.21 -19.42 -9.74
N SER A 226 -20.36 -18.50 -10.20
CA SER A 226 -20.32 -18.09 -11.60
C SER A 226 -19.99 -19.27 -12.53
N LEU A 227 -18.93 -20.02 -12.21
CA LEU A 227 -18.53 -21.18 -13.00
C LEU A 227 -19.58 -22.27 -12.95
N SER A 228 -20.18 -22.53 -11.78
CA SER A 228 -21.28 -23.49 -11.66
C SER A 228 -22.45 -23.12 -12.58
N PHE A 229 -22.90 -21.87 -12.57
CA PHE A 229 -24.00 -21.43 -13.45
C PHE A 229 -23.68 -21.53 -14.94
N ILE A 230 -22.43 -21.21 -15.33
CA ILE A 230 -21.98 -21.35 -16.71
C ILE A 230 -21.84 -22.82 -17.11
N ALA A 231 -21.44 -23.69 -16.19
CA ALA A 231 -21.18 -25.10 -16.45
C ALA A 231 -22.44 -25.97 -16.42
N ILE A 232 -23.55 -25.54 -15.78
CA ILE A 232 -24.80 -26.32 -15.66
C ILE A 232 -25.27 -26.92 -17.00
N PRO A 233 -25.36 -26.18 -18.13
CA PRO A 233 -25.84 -26.75 -19.39
C PRO A 233 -24.96 -27.89 -19.89
N VAL A 234 -23.64 -27.77 -19.74
CA VAL A 234 -22.68 -28.79 -20.16
C VAL A 234 -22.74 -30.00 -19.22
N LEU A 235 -22.82 -29.77 -17.91
CA LEU A 235 -22.88 -30.82 -16.89
C LEU A 235 -24.17 -31.65 -16.98
N GLN A 236 -25.30 -31.01 -17.32
CA GLN A 236 -26.58 -31.68 -17.49
C GLN A 236 -26.63 -32.52 -18.77
N GLU A 237 -26.27 -31.93 -19.91
CA GLU A 237 -26.44 -32.59 -21.22
C GLU A 237 -25.37 -33.66 -21.47
N TRP A 238 -24.12 -33.43 -21.08
CA TRP A 238 -23.02 -34.34 -21.41
C TRP A 238 -22.73 -35.36 -20.32
N PHE A 239 -22.95 -35.00 -19.06
CA PHE A 239 -22.59 -35.84 -17.90
C PHE A 239 -23.81 -36.36 -17.13
N GLY A 240 -25.03 -35.96 -17.51
CA GLY A 240 -26.26 -36.39 -16.82
C GLY A 240 -26.30 -36.01 -15.34
N GLN A 241 -25.52 -35.00 -14.94
CA GLN A 241 -25.46 -34.53 -13.56
C GLN A 241 -26.61 -33.55 -13.30
N GLY A 242 -27.36 -33.78 -12.22
CA GLY A 242 -28.36 -32.83 -11.76
C GLY A 242 -27.68 -31.56 -11.23
N ALA A 243 -28.31 -30.40 -11.42
CA ALA A 243 -27.74 -29.13 -10.95
C ALA A 243 -27.75 -29.02 -9.42
N ILE A 244 -28.70 -29.68 -8.76
CA ILE A 244 -28.78 -29.80 -7.30
C ILE A 244 -29.00 -31.27 -6.96
N TYR A 245 -28.17 -31.79 -6.07
CA TYR A 245 -28.32 -33.12 -5.49
C TYR A 245 -28.74 -33.00 -4.03
N ASN A 246 -29.95 -33.47 -3.70
CA ASN A 246 -30.46 -33.46 -2.33
C ASN A 246 -31.18 -34.79 -2.05
N ASN A 247 -30.74 -35.52 -1.02
CA ASN A 247 -31.34 -36.79 -0.59
C ASN A 247 -31.59 -37.80 -1.74
N GLY A 248 -30.63 -37.95 -2.66
CA GLY A 248 -30.76 -38.89 -3.79
C GLY A 248 -31.56 -38.36 -4.98
N LEU A 249 -32.24 -37.22 -4.85
CA LEU A 249 -32.95 -36.55 -5.93
C LEU A 249 -32.02 -35.60 -6.68
N ARG A 250 -32.00 -35.76 -8.02
CA ARG A 250 -31.30 -34.88 -8.96
C ARG A 250 -32.29 -33.91 -9.56
N PHE A 251 -32.13 -32.63 -9.28
CA PHE A 251 -32.94 -31.59 -9.90
C PHE A 251 -32.29 -31.14 -11.20
N PHE A 252 -33.07 -31.19 -12.28
CA PHE A 252 -32.66 -30.72 -13.60
C PHE A 252 -33.33 -29.38 -13.90
N PHE A 253 -32.59 -28.51 -14.57
CA PHE A 253 -33.12 -27.24 -15.04
C PHE A 253 -33.74 -27.46 -16.41
N PRO A 254 -34.87 -26.79 -16.74
CA PRO A 254 -35.42 -26.85 -18.08
C PRO A 254 -34.44 -26.27 -19.11
N VAL A 255 -34.38 -26.84 -20.30
CA VAL A 255 -33.48 -26.40 -21.38
C VAL A 255 -33.63 -24.90 -21.72
N TRP A 256 -34.85 -24.36 -21.64
CA TRP A 256 -35.11 -22.93 -21.90
C TRP A 256 -34.42 -22.00 -20.88
N SER A 257 -34.06 -22.51 -19.70
CA SER A 257 -33.40 -21.73 -18.64
C SER A 257 -31.87 -21.69 -18.78
N TYR A 258 -31.28 -22.53 -19.63
CA TYR A 258 -29.82 -22.59 -19.81
C TYR A 258 -29.20 -21.23 -20.22
N PRO A 259 -29.75 -20.49 -21.19
CA PRO A 259 -29.19 -19.18 -21.55
C PRO A 259 -29.26 -18.19 -20.39
N LEU A 260 -30.34 -18.23 -19.59
CA LEU A 260 -30.51 -17.37 -18.42
C LEU A 260 -29.48 -17.68 -17.32
N LEU A 261 -29.17 -18.96 -17.08
CA LEU A 261 -28.15 -19.37 -16.12
C LEU A 261 -26.74 -18.93 -16.56
N VAL A 262 -26.39 -19.14 -17.83
CA VAL A 262 -25.10 -18.70 -18.37
C VAL A 262 -24.97 -17.18 -18.29
N LEU A 263 -26.01 -16.44 -18.70
CA LEU A 263 -26.05 -14.99 -18.57
C LEU A 263 -25.95 -14.55 -17.09
N GLY A 264 -26.66 -15.23 -16.19
CA GLY A 264 -26.60 -14.98 -14.75
C GLY A 264 -25.19 -15.16 -14.17
N GLY A 265 -24.49 -16.23 -14.56
CA GLY A 265 -23.10 -16.46 -14.17
C GLY A 265 -22.17 -15.35 -14.68
N ILE A 266 -22.26 -15.00 -15.97
CA ILE A 266 -21.45 -13.92 -16.57
C ILE A 266 -21.73 -12.58 -15.88
N LEU A 267 -23.00 -12.24 -15.64
CA LEU A 267 -23.38 -10.99 -14.98
C LEU A 267 -22.93 -10.94 -13.52
N LEU A 268 -23.00 -12.07 -12.80
CA LEU A 268 -22.52 -12.19 -11.43
C LEU A 268 -21.00 -11.94 -11.36
N TRP A 269 -20.23 -12.56 -12.25
CA TRP A 269 -18.79 -12.33 -12.35
C TRP A 269 -18.45 -10.89 -12.76
N THR A 270 -19.16 -10.34 -13.75
CA THR A 270 -18.96 -8.95 -14.20
C THR A 270 -19.25 -7.95 -13.07
N THR A 271 -20.31 -8.19 -12.29
CA THR A 271 -20.66 -7.38 -11.12
C THR A 271 -19.54 -7.45 -10.09
N PHE A 272 -19.03 -8.64 -9.80
CA PHE A 272 -17.94 -8.82 -8.85
C PHE A 272 -16.66 -8.13 -9.29
N MET A 273 -16.29 -8.18 -10.57
CA MET A 273 -15.14 -7.44 -11.08
C MET A 273 -15.27 -5.92 -10.88
N ASN A 274 -16.48 -5.37 -11.00
CA ASN A 274 -16.73 -3.96 -10.70
C ASN A 274 -16.57 -3.65 -9.21
N ILE A 275 -17.00 -4.58 -8.35
CA ILE A 275 -16.80 -4.49 -6.89
C ILE A 275 -15.30 -4.57 -6.56
N ALA A 276 -14.57 -5.53 -7.13
CA ALA A 276 -13.14 -5.74 -6.91
C ALA A 276 -12.33 -4.48 -7.27
N ARG A 277 -12.68 -3.79 -8.36
CA ARG A 277 -12.11 -2.48 -8.70
C ARG A 277 -12.33 -1.44 -7.60
N GLY A 278 -13.54 -1.37 -7.05
CA GLY A 278 -13.88 -0.45 -5.97
C GLY A 278 -13.16 -0.79 -4.66
N VAL A 279 -13.14 -2.07 -4.30
CA VAL A 279 -12.44 -2.59 -3.12
C VAL A 279 -10.94 -2.31 -3.21
N GLY A 280 -10.31 -2.52 -4.36
CA GLY A 280 -8.90 -2.18 -4.57
C GLY A 280 -8.60 -0.70 -4.32
N GLN A 281 -9.48 0.21 -4.76
CA GLN A 281 -9.31 1.65 -4.48
C GLN A 281 -9.50 1.99 -3.00
N LEU A 282 -10.50 1.39 -2.34
CA LEU A 282 -10.73 1.58 -0.91
C LEU A 282 -9.54 1.07 -0.09
N HIS A 283 -9.03 -0.11 -0.45
CA HIS A 283 -7.87 -0.70 0.20
C HIS A 283 -6.62 0.17 0.02
N GLY A 284 -6.36 0.65 -1.20
CA GLY A 284 -5.23 1.55 -1.45
C GLY A 284 -5.32 2.85 -0.65
N LYS A 285 -6.52 3.42 -0.47
CA LYS A 285 -6.73 4.58 0.42
C LYS A 285 -6.47 4.25 1.88
N MET A 286 -6.93 3.10 2.36
CA MET A 286 -6.71 2.64 3.73
C MET A 286 -5.22 2.42 4.01
N ALA A 287 -4.52 1.73 3.10
CA ALA A 287 -3.07 1.55 3.17
C ALA A 287 -2.36 2.90 3.19
N LYS A 288 -2.81 3.87 2.39
CA LYS A 288 -2.21 5.20 2.38
C LYS A 288 -2.42 5.91 3.72
N TRP A 289 -3.62 5.87 4.26
CA TRP A 289 -3.91 6.49 5.55
C TRP A 289 -3.12 5.86 6.72
N LEU A 290 -2.89 4.55 6.69
CA LEU A 290 -2.18 3.84 7.75
C LEU A 290 -0.64 3.89 7.61
N LEU A 291 -0.14 3.95 6.38
CA LEU A 291 1.30 3.86 6.08
C LEU A 291 1.94 5.23 5.79
N VAL A 292 1.16 6.23 5.38
CA VAL A 292 1.60 7.62 5.28
C VAL A 292 1.32 8.28 6.62
N SER A 293 2.36 8.45 7.44
CA SER A 293 2.22 9.26 8.64
C SER A 293 2.25 10.73 8.25
N GLU A 294 1.12 11.42 8.36
CA GLU A 294 1.14 12.88 8.53
C GLU A 294 1.87 13.16 9.86
N GLN A 295 3.06 13.76 9.76
CA GLN A 295 3.77 14.29 10.92
C GLN A 295 3.03 15.55 11.36
N ASP A 296 2.19 15.44 12.38
CA ASP A 296 1.89 16.57 13.28
C ASP A 296 2.99 16.72 14.32
#